data_AF-B7X3H1-F1
#
_entry.id   AF-B7X3H1-F1
#
_cell.length_a   1.000
_cell.length_b   1.000
_cell.length_c   1.000
_cell.angle_alpha   90.00
_cell.angle_beta   90.00
_cell.angle_gamma   90.00
#
_symmetry.space_group_name_H-M   'P 1'
#
loop_
_entity.id
_entity.type
_entity.pdbx_description
1 polymer ?
#
loop_
_entity_poly.entity_id
_entity_poly.type
_entity_poly.pdbx_seq_one_letter_code
_entity_poly.pdbx_strand_id
1 'polypeptide(L)'
;MNPTGTKLLHFGQAKEMLEHCINGGTASASSLPAHQQRVLDEKQELEIRITRRDEFMLRNALFCQLDPDEQARMRRQLDVMRELSVILGERVKEF
;
A
#
# COMPACT_ATOMS: atom_id res chain seq x y z
N MET A 1 32.17 37.98 -27.55
CA MET A 1 30.83 37.62 -27.04
C MET A 1 30.12 36.80 -28.11
N ASN A 2 29.80 35.56 -27.81
CA ASN A 2 28.93 34.72 -28.64
C ASN A 2 28.10 33.87 -27.65
N PRO A 3 26.76 33.91 -27.67
CA PRO A 3 25.97 33.40 -26.56
C PRO A 3 25.98 31.87 -26.56
N THR A 4 26.18 31.32 -25.37
CA THR A 4 26.00 29.91 -25.04
C THR A 4 24.64 29.45 -25.53
N GLY A 5 24.62 28.74 -26.65
CA GLY A 5 23.42 28.11 -27.17
C GLY A 5 23.01 26.98 -26.24
N THR A 6 22.01 27.24 -25.38
CA THR A 6 21.30 26.21 -24.65
C THR A 6 20.85 25.16 -25.66
N LYS A 7 21.43 23.95 -25.61
CA LYS A 7 20.95 22.80 -26.38
C LYS A 7 19.56 22.45 -25.86
N LEU A 8 18.54 23.15 -26.34
CA LEU A 8 17.15 22.78 -26.21
C LEU A 8 17.02 21.42 -26.91
N LEU A 9 16.88 20.37 -26.10
CA LEU A 9 16.55 19.05 -26.62
C LEU A 9 15.29 19.20 -27.47
N HIS A 10 15.36 18.78 -28.72
CA HIS A 10 14.17 18.77 -29.57
C HIS A 10 13.14 17.82 -28.94
N PHE A 11 11.85 18.11 -29.07
CA PHE A 11 10.78 17.36 -28.39
C PHE A 11 10.88 15.83 -28.59
N GLY A 12 11.36 15.38 -29.76
CA GLY A 12 11.66 13.97 -30.02
C GLY A 12 12.80 13.39 -29.17
N GLN A 13 13.90 14.14 -28.97
CA GLN A 13 15.04 13.71 -28.15
C GLN A 13 14.69 13.70 -26.65
N ALA A 14 13.84 14.63 -26.21
CA ALA A 14 13.33 14.64 -24.84
C ALA A 14 12.43 13.41 -24.57
N LYS A 15 11.61 13.00 -25.55
CA LYS A 15 10.80 11.78 -25.47
C LYS A 15 11.66 10.52 -25.41
N GLU A 16 12.67 10.39 -26.27
CA GLU A 16 13.59 9.24 -26.27
C GLU A 16 14.42 9.16 -24.98
N MET A 17 14.89 10.29 -24.44
CA MET A 17 15.55 10.32 -23.14
C MET A 17 14.59 9.92 -22.00
N LEU A 18 13.33 10.36 -22.03
CA LEU A 18 12.35 9.98 -21.01
C LEU A 18 12.03 8.48 -21.10
N GLU A 19 11.84 7.94 -22.31
CA GLU A 19 11.64 6.51 -22.55
C GLU A 19 12.87 5.69 -22.15
N HIS A 20 14.10 6.17 -22.40
CA HIS A 20 15.32 5.53 -21.90
C HIS A 20 15.49 5.60 -20.39
N CYS A 21 15.02 6.66 -19.71
CA CYS A 21 15.02 6.74 -18.25
C CYS A 21 13.94 5.83 -17.64
N ILE A 22 12.80 5.66 -18.30
CA ILE A 22 11.71 4.77 -17.87
C ILE A 22 12.07 3.30 -18.13
N ASN A 23 12.74 2.99 -19.25
CA ASN A 23 13.13 1.62 -19.63
C ASN A 23 14.52 1.21 -19.10
N GLY A 24 15.41 2.17 -18.85
CA GLY A 24 16.77 1.97 -18.32
C GLY A 24 16.86 2.13 -16.81
N GLY A 25 15.79 2.61 -16.17
CA GLY A 25 15.61 2.64 -14.73
C GLY A 25 15.13 1.31 -14.17
N THR A 26 15.79 0.19 -14.52
CA THR A 26 15.82 -0.93 -13.59
C THR A 26 16.78 -0.54 -12.47
N ALA A 27 16.32 0.42 -11.63
CA ALA A 27 16.64 0.36 -10.21
C ALA A 27 16.50 -1.12 -9.86
N SER A 28 17.58 -1.73 -9.38
CA SER A 28 17.57 -3.13 -9.00
C SER A 28 16.41 -3.32 -8.04
N ALA A 29 15.26 -3.72 -8.58
CA ALA A 29 14.17 -4.25 -7.82
C ALA A 29 14.73 -5.59 -7.39
N SER A 30 15.43 -5.58 -6.26
CA SER A 30 15.55 -6.75 -5.42
C SER A 30 14.13 -7.19 -5.18
N SER A 31 13.61 -8.05 -6.07
CA SER A 31 12.27 -8.58 -5.93
C SER A 31 12.32 -9.35 -4.62
N LEU A 32 11.51 -8.90 -3.66
CA LEU A 32 11.39 -9.60 -2.41
C LEU A 32 11.07 -11.07 -2.75
N PRO A 33 11.71 -12.05 -2.09
CA PRO A 33 11.29 -13.43 -2.17
C PRO A 33 9.77 -13.52 -2.13
N ALA A 34 9.16 -14.35 -2.99
CA ALA A 34 7.70 -14.36 -3.18
C ALA A 34 6.91 -14.55 -1.87
N HIS A 35 7.51 -15.23 -0.87
CA HIS A 35 6.91 -15.38 0.45
C HIS A 35 6.92 -14.10 1.29
N GLN A 36 7.92 -13.22 1.15
CA GLN A 36 7.99 -11.93 1.83
C GLN A 36 7.02 -10.93 1.19
N GLN A 37 6.98 -10.87 -0.15
CA GLN A 37 6.04 -10.02 -0.87
C GLN A 37 4.59 -10.37 -0.50
N ARG A 38 4.24 -11.67 -0.47
CA ARG A 38 2.91 -12.12 -0.06
C ARG A 38 2.52 -11.62 1.33
N VAL A 39 3.46 -11.54 2.27
CA VAL A 39 3.18 -11.10 3.65
C VAL A 39 2.97 -9.59 3.72
N LEU A 40 3.69 -8.81 2.91
CA LEU A 40 3.46 -7.38 2.77
C LEU A 40 2.07 -7.11 2.18
N ASP A 41 1.72 -7.81 1.09
CA ASP A 41 0.42 -7.69 0.43
C ASP A 41 -0.71 -8.07 1.39
N GLU A 42 -0.56 -9.20 2.09
CA GLU A 42 -1.52 -9.67 3.10
C GLU A 42 -1.72 -8.64 4.21
N LYS A 43 -0.62 -8.07 4.73
CA LYS A 43 -0.70 -7.03 5.77
C LYS A 43 -1.41 -5.79 5.26
N GLN A 44 -1.05 -5.31 4.08
CA GLN A 44 -1.64 -4.11 3.50
C GLN A 44 -3.14 -4.29 3.28
N GLU A 45 -3.55 -5.41 2.71
CA GLU A 45 -4.97 -5.71 2.51
C GLU A 45 -5.72 -5.80 3.84
N LEU A 46 -5.11 -6.40 4.86
CA LEU A 46 -5.71 -6.50 6.19
C LEU A 46 -5.89 -5.12 6.86
N GLU A 47 -4.89 -4.24 6.80
CA GLU A 47 -4.97 -2.87 7.34
C GLU A 47 -6.08 -2.05 6.68
N ILE A 48 -6.25 -2.18 5.36
CA ILE A 48 -7.36 -1.55 4.63
C ILE A 48 -8.71 -2.07 5.14
N ARG A 49 -8.84 -3.39 5.35
CA ARG A 49 -10.07 -4.00 5.87
C ARG A 49 -10.35 -3.60 7.33
N ILE A 50 -9.31 -3.50 8.18
CA ILE A 50 -9.42 -2.98 9.56
C ILE A 50 -9.97 -1.56 9.52
N THR A 51 -9.37 -0.68 8.71
CA THR A 51 -9.76 0.74 8.62
C THR A 51 -11.23 0.89 8.22
N ARG A 52 -11.65 0.18 7.16
CA ARG A 52 -13.04 0.21 6.68
C ARG A 52 -14.04 -0.28 7.72
N ARG A 53 -13.68 -1.35 8.46
CA ARG A 53 -14.54 -1.91 9.50
C ARG A 53 -14.64 -0.99 10.70
N ASP A 54 -13.52 -0.43 11.15
CA ASP A 54 -13.46 0.52 12.25
C ASP A 54 -14.28 1.79 11.92
N GLU A 55 -14.15 2.30 10.69
CA GLU A 55 -14.94 3.43 10.21
C GLU A 55 -16.44 3.12 10.19
N PHE A 56 -16.84 1.94 9.70
CA PHE A 56 -18.24 1.50 9.74
C PHE A 56 -18.77 1.50 11.19
N MET A 57 -18.01 0.93 12.13
CA MET A 57 -18.44 0.84 13.52
C MET A 57 -18.48 2.20 14.23
N LEU A 58 -17.60 3.13 13.86
CA LEU A 58 -17.52 4.45 14.49
C LEU A 58 -18.54 5.45 13.91
N ARG A 59 -18.74 5.43 12.58
CA ARG A 59 -19.44 6.50 11.86
C ARG A 59 -20.81 6.11 11.33
N ASN A 60 -21.10 4.81 11.18
CA ASN A 60 -22.36 4.37 10.62
C ASN A 60 -23.41 4.11 11.72
N ALA A 61 -24.50 4.88 11.70
CA ALA A 61 -25.61 4.73 12.64
C ALA A 61 -26.25 3.34 12.62
N LEU A 62 -26.15 2.61 11.50
CA LEU A 62 -26.64 1.23 11.40
C LEU A 62 -25.98 0.30 12.40
N PHE A 63 -24.69 0.50 12.72
CA PHE A 63 -23.99 -0.35 13.68
C PHE A 63 -24.65 -0.30 15.07
N CYS A 64 -25.09 0.89 15.50
CA CYS A 64 -25.78 1.06 16.79
C CYS A 64 -27.19 0.44 16.81
N GLN A 65 -27.77 0.18 15.63
CA GLN A 65 -29.10 -0.43 15.49
C GLN A 65 -29.05 -1.95 15.37
N LEU A 66 -27.86 -2.55 15.19
CA LEU A 66 -27.70 -4.00 15.17
C LEU A 66 -27.96 -4.61 16.54
N ASP A 67 -28.37 -5.88 16.56
CA ASP A 67 -28.47 -6.67 17.78
C ASP A 67 -27.16 -6.61 18.57
N PRO A 68 -27.20 -6.49 19.92
CA PRO A 68 -26.00 -6.40 20.74
C PRO A 68 -24.99 -7.53 20.51
N ASP A 69 -25.48 -8.74 20.27
CA ASP A 69 -24.66 -9.90 19.96
C ASP A 69 -23.94 -9.77 18.61
N GLU A 70 -24.58 -9.15 17.62
CA GLU A 70 -23.93 -8.87 16.32
C GLU A 70 -22.87 -7.79 16.48
N GLN A 71 -23.15 -6.73 17.23
CA GLN A 71 -22.14 -5.72 17.55
C GLN A 71 -20.93 -6.34 18.26
N ALA A 72 -21.16 -7.26 19.19
CA ALA A 72 -20.10 -7.98 19.90
C ALA A 72 -19.28 -8.87 18.96
N ARG A 73 -19.92 -9.60 18.04
CA ARG A 73 -19.24 -10.39 16.99
C ARG A 73 -18.36 -9.51 16.10
N MET A 74 -18.87 -8.37 15.65
CA MET A 74 -18.12 -7.43 14.82
C MET A 74 -16.91 -6.82 15.54
N ARG A 75 -17.04 -6.49 16.84
CA ARG A 75 -15.91 -6.03 17.69
C ARG A 75 -14.84 -7.10 17.80
N ARG A 76 -15.23 -8.34 18.17
CA ARG A 76 -14.28 -9.47 18.24
C ARG A 76 -13.59 -9.73 16.90
N GLN A 77 -14.31 -9.60 15.79
CA GLN A 77 -13.72 -9.73 14.46
C GLN A 77 -12.64 -8.67 14.23
N LEU A 78 -12.89 -7.41 14.59
CA LEU A 78 -11.92 -6.33 14.46
C LEU A 78 -10.67 -6.58 15.34
N ASP A 79 -10.87 -7.07 16.57
CA ASP A 79 -9.78 -7.38 17.49
C ASP A 79 -8.86 -8.48 16.92
N VAL A 80 -9.44 -9.58 16.42
CA VAL A 80 -8.67 -10.67 15.77
C VAL A 80 -7.93 -10.18 14.52
N MET A 81 -8.56 -9.31 13.72
CA MET A 81 -7.91 -8.72 12.56
C MET A 81 -6.70 -7.86 12.97
N ARG A 82 -6.82 -7.08 14.06
CA ARG A 82 -5.70 -6.28 14.59
C ARG A 82 -4.57 -7.17 15.08
N GLU A 83 -4.87 -8.21 15.85
CA GLU A 83 -3.88 -9.19 16.30
C GLU A 83 -3.13 -9.84 15.13
N LEU A 84 -3.85 -10.27 14.09
CA LEU A 84 -3.24 -10.81 12.88
C LEU A 84 -2.33 -9.77 12.20
N SER A 85 -2.72 -8.50 12.15
CA SER A 85 -1.87 -7.45 11.56
C SER A 85 -0.59 -7.21 12.37
N VAL A 86 -0.64 -7.37 13.70
CA VAL A 86 0.56 -7.35 14.56
C VAL A 86 1.48 -8.50 14.19
N ILE A 87 0.98 -9.73 14.11
CA ILE A 87 1.76 -10.92 13.71
C ILE A 87 2.39 -10.74 12.33
N LEU A 88 1.64 -10.20 11.36
CA LEU A 88 2.20 -9.90 10.03
C LEU A 88 3.28 -8.82 10.11
N GLY A 89 3.13 -7.82 10.98
CA GLY A 89 4.15 -6.79 11.24
C GLY A 89 5.42 -7.36 11.89
N GLU A 90 5.29 -8.34 12.78
CA GLU A 90 6.43 -9.08 13.34
C GLU A 90 7.18 -9.85 12.24
N ARG A 91 6.45 -10.56 11.38
CA ARG A 91 7.05 -11.28 10.23
C ARG A 91 7.80 -10.35 9.29
N VAL A 92 7.23 -9.17 9.00
CA VAL A 92 7.87 -8.16 8.14
C VAL A 92 9.16 -7.61 8.74
N LYS A 93 9.27 -7.51 10.08
CA LYS A 93 10.51 -7.05 10.74
C LYS A 93 11.67 -8.05 10.65
N GLU A 94 11.36 -9.33 10.42
CA GLU A 94 12.35 -10.41 10.30
C GLU A 94 12.83 -10.66 8.86
N PHE A 95 12.32 -9.90 7.87
CA PHE A 95 12.72 -9.99 6.46
C PHE A 95 13.92 -9.10 6.14
#